data_AF-A0A7Y6PU44-F1
#
_entry.id   AF-A0A7Y6PU44-F1
#
_cell.length_a   1.000
_cell.length_b   1.000
_cell.length_c   1.000
_cell.angle_alpha   90.00
_cell.angle_beta   90.00
_cell.angle_gamma   90.00
#
_symmetry.space_group_name_H-M   'P 1'
#
loop_
_entity.id
_entity.type
_entity.pdbx_description
1 polymer ?
#
loop_
_entity_poly.entity_id
_entity_poly.type
_entity_poly.pdbx_seq_one_letter_code
_entity_poly.pdbx_strand_id
1 'polypeptide(L)'
;MIHDFTTLAEHDVSWLAIRQPAVMRMLEAELASPDGDAFAAGLELACRVLGGRTPLGELRLDHASLAAGMQAVRGGRCDRAMVRSIRDQIEELPIVLTQLEQDAVATVVASIIWAVLDASVRDLDDSLVA
;
A
#
# COMPACT_ATOMS: atom_id res chain seq x y z
N MET A 1 -29.08 2.29 3.52
CA MET A 1 -28.66 2.91 2.24
C MET A 1 -27.42 2.14 1.84
N ILE A 2 -27.54 1.24 0.86
CA ILE A 2 -26.42 0.40 0.42
C ILE A 2 -25.54 1.34 -0.40
N HIS A 3 -24.37 1.70 0.14
CA HIS A 3 -23.38 2.44 -0.61
C HIS A 3 -22.92 1.53 -1.75
N ASP A 4 -23.14 2.00 -2.98
CA ASP A 4 -22.68 1.37 -4.20
C ASP A 4 -21.16 1.21 -4.10
N PHE A 5 -20.65 -0.03 -4.17
CA PHE A 5 -19.22 -0.33 -4.01
C PHE A 5 -18.35 0.50 -4.96
N THR A 6 -18.91 0.90 -6.10
CA THR A 6 -18.29 1.78 -7.09
C THR A 6 -18.03 3.19 -6.56
N THR A 7 -18.94 3.74 -5.74
CA THR A 7 -18.73 5.07 -5.14
C THR A 7 -17.74 5.06 -3.98
N LEU A 8 -17.61 3.96 -3.23
CA LEU A 8 -16.54 3.83 -2.22
C LEU A 8 -15.15 3.85 -2.88
N ALA A 9 -14.95 3.09 -3.95
CA ALA A 9 -13.67 3.01 -4.66
C ALA A 9 -13.19 4.35 -5.25
N GLU A 10 -14.10 5.15 -5.85
CA GLU A 10 -13.74 6.48 -6.38
C GLU A 10 -13.30 7.48 -5.29
N HIS A 11 -13.93 7.39 -4.11
CA HIS A 11 -13.55 8.22 -2.96
C HIS A 11 -12.20 7.77 -2.37
N ASP A 12 -11.90 6.47 -2.38
CA ASP A 12 -10.65 5.91 -1.85
C ASP A 12 -9.44 6.33 -2.69
N VAL A 13 -9.54 6.32 -4.03
CA VAL A 13 -8.45 6.74 -4.93
C VAL A 13 -8.18 8.24 -4.82
N SER A 14 -9.24 9.06 -4.85
CA SER A 14 -9.12 10.52 -4.72
C SER A 14 -8.54 10.90 -3.37
N TRP A 15 -8.99 10.23 -2.30
CA TRP A 15 -8.43 10.40 -0.97
C TRP A 15 -6.95 10.03 -0.93
N LEU A 16 -6.55 8.89 -1.51
CA LEU A 16 -5.17 8.43 -1.53
C LEU A 16 -4.28 9.45 -2.27
N ALA A 17 -4.70 9.95 -3.42
CA ALA A 17 -3.95 10.94 -4.19
C ALA A 17 -3.73 12.25 -3.40
N ILE A 18 -4.76 12.73 -2.69
CA ILE A 18 -4.70 13.97 -1.91
C ILE A 18 -3.87 13.78 -0.63
N ARG A 19 -4.11 12.69 0.10
CA ARG A 19 -3.54 12.47 1.44
C ARG A 19 -2.17 11.81 1.39
N GLN A 20 -1.93 10.92 0.44
CA GLN A 20 -0.73 10.08 0.33
C GLN A 20 -0.02 10.24 -1.03
N PRO A 21 0.40 11.45 -1.43
CA PRO A 21 1.01 11.68 -2.74
C PRO A 21 2.33 10.92 -2.92
N ALA A 22 3.08 10.62 -1.85
CA ALA A 22 4.30 9.82 -1.94
C ALA A 22 3.99 8.35 -2.27
N VAL A 23 2.88 7.81 -1.77
CA VAL A 23 2.42 6.45 -2.10
C VAL A 23 2.04 6.39 -3.57
N MET A 24 1.29 7.38 -4.07
CA MET A 24 0.92 7.44 -5.50
C MET A 24 2.16 7.44 -6.39
N ARG A 25 3.15 8.30 -6.11
CA ARG A 25 4.39 8.35 -6.89
C ARG A 25 5.20 7.05 -6.84
N MET A 26 5.18 6.36 -5.70
CA MET A 26 5.86 5.06 -5.59
C MET A 26 5.16 4.00 -6.44
N LEU A 27 3.82 3.96 -6.41
CA LEU A 27 3.04 3.06 -7.27
C LEU A 27 3.34 3.34 -8.75
N GLU A 28 3.34 4.61 -9.16
CA GLU A 28 3.68 5.02 -10.53
C GLU A 28 5.11 4.61 -10.91
N ALA A 29 6.08 4.78 -10.01
CA ALA A 29 7.49 4.50 -10.29
C ALA A 29 7.80 3.00 -10.35
N GLU A 30 7.22 2.20 -9.44
CA GLU A 30 7.58 0.79 -9.28
C GLU A 30 6.65 -0.17 -10.05
N LEU A 31 5.43 0.27 -10.40
CA LEU A 31 4.41 -0.58 -11.06
C LEU A 31 4.03 -0.10 -12.47
N ALA A 32 4.81 0.83 -13.04
CA ALA A 32 4.65 1.22 -14.44
C ALA A 32 4.78 0.00 -15.36
N SER A 33 3.67 -0.34 -16.01
CA SER A 33 3.54 -1.45 -16.97
C SER A 33 2.83 -0.94 -18.23
N PRO A 34 3.06 -1.56 -19.41
CA PRO A 34 2.43 -1.13 -20.65
C PRO A 34 0.89 -1.22 -20.66
N ASP A 35 0.31 -2.20 -19.96
CA ASP A 35 -1.14 -2.39 -19.81
C ASP A 35 -1.72 -1.62 -18.61
N GLY A 36 -0.89 -1.32 -17.60
CA GLY A 36 -1.28 -0.63 -16.39
C GLY A 36 -1.90 -1.55 -15.33
N ASP A 37 -1.90 -2.86 -15.55
CA ASP A 37 -2.58 -3.82 -14.68
C ASP A 37 -1.91 -3.90 -13.31
N ALA A 38 -0.57 -3.91 -13.29
CA ALA A 38 0.19 -3.88 -12.04
C ALA A 38 -0.09 -2.62 -11.21
N PHE A 39 -0.20 -1.46 -11.88
CA PHE A 39 -0.52 -0.20 -11.22
C PHE A 39 -1.94 -0.23 -10.65
N ALA A 40 -2.93 -0.67 -11.42
CA ALA A 40 -4.31 -0.77 -10.98
C ALA A 40 -4.46 -1.70 -9.77
N ALA A 41 -3.79 -2.86 -9.80
CA ALA A 41 -3.77 -3.80 -8.69
C ALA A 41 -3.08 -3.21 -7.44
N GLY A 42 -1.93 -2.57 -7.61
CA GLY A 42 -1.22 -1.90 -6.52
C GLY A 42 -2.01 -0.75 -5.90
N LEU A 43 -2.72 0.03 -6.73
CA LEU A 43 -3.58 1.12 -6.30
C LEU A 43 -4.75 0.62 -5.46
N GLU A 44 -5.48 -0.38 -5.93
CA GLU A 44 -6.59 -1.02 -5.20
C GLU A 44 -6.12 -1.54 -3.84
N LEU A 45 -5.01 -2.28 -3.79
CA LEU A 45 -4.48 -2.80 -2.54
C LEU A 45 -3.96 -1.71 -1.61
N ALA A 46 -3.33 -0.65 -2.14
CA ALA A 46 -2.93 0.51 -1.34
C ALA A 46 -4.14 1.21 -0.71
N CYS A 47 -5.23 1.37 -1.47
CA CYS A 47 -6.50 1.88 -0.97
C CYS A 47 -7.06 0.98 0.14
N ARG A 48 -7.04 -0.35 0.01
CA ARG A 48 -7.46 -1.26 1.09
C ARG A 48 -6.60 -1.13 2.34
N VAL A 49 -5.26 -1.09 2.17
CA VAL A 49 -4.30 -0.99 3.27
C VAL A 49 -4.44 0.32 4.05
N LEU A 50 -4.68 1.44 3.34
CA LEU A 50 -4.67 2.78 3.93
C LEU A 50 -6.08 3.30 4.25
N GLY A 51 -7.08 2.94 3.45
CA GLY A 51 -8.49 3.31 3.61
C GLY A 51 -9.22 2.49 4.69
N GLY A 52 -8.85 1.22 4.87
CA GLY A 52 -9.40 0.37 5.94
C GLY A 52 -8.93 0.73 7.35
N ARG A 53 -8.00 1.68 7.48
CA ARG A 53 -7.42 2.08 8.77
C ARG A 53 -7.84 3.49 9.14
N THR A 54 -9.12 3.65 9.47
CA THR A 54 -9.51 4.60 10.52
C THR A 54 -9.20 3.91 11.86
N PRO A 55 -8.23 4.39 12.67
CA PRO A 55 -7.70 5.74 12.75
C PRO A 55 -6.18 5.78 12.50
N LEU A 56 -5.72 5.77 11.25
CA LEU A 56 -4.35 6.23 10.96
C LEU A 56 -4.16 7.73 11.24
N GLY A 57 -5.21 8.43 11.67
CA GLY A 57 -5.15 9.85 12.00
C GLY A 57 -4.63 10.67 10.81
N GLU A 58 -3.72 11.58 11.08
CA GLU A 58 -3.04 12.39 10.07
C GLU A 58 -1.75 11.73 9.54
N LEU A 59 -1.53 10.42 9.75
CA LEU A 59 -0.31 9.74 9.30
C LEU A 59 -0.13 9.91 7.79
N ARG A 60 0.91 10.65 7.40
CA ARG A 60 1.32 10.82 6.00
C ARG A 60 2.64 10.09 5.80
N LEU A 61 2.66 9.15 4.87
CA LEU A 61 3.89 8.50 4.48
C LEU A 61 4.68 9.44 3.56
N ASP A 62 5.95 9.63 3.86
CA ASP A 62 6.89 10.34 3.00
C ASP A 62 7.74 9.37 2.17
N HIS A 63 8.50 9.92 1.21
CA HIS A 63 9.32 9.11 0.32
C HIS A 63 10.44 8.37 1.09
N ALA A 64 10.93 8.93 2.20
CA ALA A 64 11.99 8.32 2.99
C ALA A 64 11.49 7.06 3.71
N SER A 65 10.31 7.14 4.31
CA SER A 65 9.65 6.02 5.00
C SER A 65 9.30 4.90 4.01
N LEU A 66 8.79 5.26 2.83
CA LEU A 66 8.50 4.30 1.77
C LEU A 66 9.77 3.64 1.22
N ALA A 67 10.84 4.42 0.99
CA ALA A 67 12.13 3.88 0.56
C ALA A 67 12.74 2.93 1.60
N ALA A 68 12.62 3.26 2.89
CA ALA A 68 13.03 2.37 3.98
C ALA A 68 12.22 1.06 3.97
N GLY A 69 10.91 1.14 3.76
CA GLY A 69 10.05 -0.03 3.58
C GLY A 69 10.48 -0.91 2.41
N MET A 70 10.73 -0.31 1.24
CA MET A 70 11.21 -1.03 0.06
C MET A 70 12.53 -1.75 0.33
N GLN A 71 13.47 -1.09 1.02
CA GLN A 71 14.74 -1.70 1.41
C GLN A 71 14.53 -2.85 2.40
N ALA A 72 13.65 -2.68 3.40
CA ALA A 72 13.37 -3.70 4.40
C ALA A 72 12.75 -4.96 3.77
N VAL A 73 11.75 -4.78 2.89
CA VAL A 73 11.08 -5.89 2.19
C VAL A 73 12.05 -6.62 1.26
N ARG A 74 12.79 -5.88 0.42
CA ARG A 74 13.82 -6.46 -0.47
C ARG A 74 14.95 -7.15 0.30
N GLY A 75 15.26 -6.66 1.50
CA GLY A 75 16.24 -7.25 2.42
C GLY A 75 15.71 -8.47 3.20
N GLY A 76 14.49 -8.94 2.93
CA GLY A 76 13.92 -10.14 3.55
C GLY A 76 13.42 -9.94 4.99
N ARG A 77 13.21 -8.70 5.43
CA ARG A 77 12.63 -8.39 6.76
C ARG A 77 11.11 -8.46 6.78
N CYS A 78 10.49 -8.79 5.65
CA CYS A 78 9.06 -8.96 5.50
C CYS A 78 8.63 -10.34 6.00
N ASP A 79 7.59 -10.39 6.84
CA ASP A 79 7.01 -11.66 7.27
C ASP A 79 6.41 -12.43 6.07
N ARG A 80 6.67 -13.73 6.01
CA ARG A 80 6.15 -14.63 4.97
C ARG A 80 4.64 -14.76 5.02
N ALA A 81 4.04 -14.69 6.21
CA ALA A 81 2.58 -14.71 6.33
C ALA A 81 1.96 -13.45 5.71
N MET A 82 2.59 -12.28 5.90
CA MET A 82 2.16 -11.03 5.25
C MET A 82 2.24 -11.12 3.73
N VAL A 83 3.36 -11.59 3.17
CA VAL A 83 3.49 -11.74 1.71
C VAL A 83 2.46 -12.71 1.15
N ARG A 84 2.17 -13.81 1.85
CA ARG A 84 1.13 -14.76 1.44
C ARG A 84 -0.25 -14.09 1.43
N SER A 85 -0.61 -13.39 2.52
CA SER A 85 -1.88 -12.68 2.59
C SER A 85 -2.03 -11.61 1.51
N ILE A 86 -0.94 -10.95 1.09
CA ILE A 86 -0.99 -10.01 -0.03
C ILE A 86 -1.22 -10.76 -1.35
N ARG A 87 -0.57 -11.90 -1.57
CA ARG A 87 -0.79 -12.73 -2.76
C ARG A 87 -2.22 -13.24 -2.85
N ASP A 88 -2.78 -13.71 -1.74
CA ASP A 88 -4.18 -14.15 -1.68
C ASP A 88 -5.12 -12.99 -2.07
N GLN A 89 -4.85 -11.76 -1.60
CA GLN A 89 -5.62 -10.58 -2.00
C GLN A 89 -5.44 -10.18 -3.46
N ILE A 90 -4.25 -10.40 -4.05
CA ILE A 90 -4.01 -10.19 -5.48
C ILE A 90 -4.86 -11.16 -6.31
N GLU A 91 -4.95 -12.43 -5.89
CA GLU A 91 -5.75 -13.46 -6.57
C GLU A 91 -7.26 -13.15 -6.57
N GLU A 92 -7.74 -12.38 -5.59
CA GLU A 92 -9.12 -11.91 -5.51
C GLU A 92 -9.42 -10.72 -6.45
N LEU A 93 -8.39 -10.11 -7.05
CA LEU A 93 -8.59 -8.97 -7.95
C LEU A 93 -9.10 -9.44 -9.32
N PRO A 94 -10.01 -8.68 -9.95
CA PRO A 94 -10.47 -8.96 -11.31
C PRO A 94 -9.43 -8.51 -12.37
N ILE A 95 -8.14 -8.68 -12.10
CA ILE A 95 -7.01 -8.23 -12.94
C ILE A 95 -6.06 -9.42 -13.09
N VAL A 96 -5.62 -9.69 -14.32
CA VAL A 96 -4.69 -10.79 -14.61
C VAL A 96 -3.28 -10.23 -14.60
N LEU A 97 -2.48 -10.64 -13.62
CA LEU A 97 -1.09 -10.25 -13.51
C LEU A 97 -0.16 -11.38 -13.93
N THR A 98 0.91 -11.03 -14.64
CA THR A 98 2.07 -11.92 -14.78
C THR A 98 2.73 -12.16 -13.43
N GLN A 99 3.52 -13.22 -13.31
CA GLN A 99 4.24 -13.50 -12.07
C GLN A 99 5.17 -12.35 -11.64
N LEU A 100 5.81 -11.67 -12.60
CA LEU A 100 6.67 -10.52 -12.31
C LEU A 100 5.87 -9.34 -11.75
N GLU A 101 4.68 -9.08 -12.31
CA GLU A 101 3.80 -8.02 -11.81
C GLU A 101 3.23 -8.36 -10.45
N GLN A 102 2.83 -9.62 -10.21
CA GLN A 102 2.40 -10.07 -8.88
C GLN A 102 3.51 -9.86 -7.84
N ASP A 103 4.75 -10.22 -8.17
CA ASP A 103 5.89 -10.05 -7.27
C ASP A 103 6.19 -8.56 -7.01
N ALA A 104 6.09 -7.71 -8.04
CA ALA A 104 6.25 -6.27 -7.93
C ALA A 104 5.15 -5.65 -7.04
N VAL A 105 3.87 -5.95 -7.31
CA VAL A 105 2.72 -5.49 -6.52
C VAL A 105 2.86 -5.94 -5.07
N ALA A 106 3.17 -7.22 -4.84
CA ALA A 106 3.35 -7.74 -3.49
C ALA A 106 4.48 -7.03 -2.73
N THR A 107 5.59 -6.75 -3.41
CA THR A 107 6.73 -6.02 -2.83
C THR A 107 6.35 -4.59 -2.45
N VAL A 108 5.69 -3.87 -3.37
CA VAL A 108 5.29 -2.47 -3.15
C VAL A 108 4.26 -2.37 -2.03
N VAL A 109 3.23 -3.22 -2.04
CA VAL A 109 2.18 -3.25 -0.99
C VAL A 109 2.77 -3.64 0.36
N ALA A 110 3.65 -4.64 0.43
CA ALA A 110 4.34 -5.00 1.66
C ALA A 110 5.17 -3.83 2.22
N SER A 111 5.78 -3.04 1.33
CA SER A 111 6.60 -1.88 1.71
C SER A 111 5.75 -0.73 2.26
N ILE A 112 4.54 -0.53 1.72
CA ILE A 112 3.56 0.41 2.28
C ILE A 112 3.15 -0.05 3.69
N ILE A 113 2.80 -1.33 3.85
CA ILE A 113 2.41 -1.86 5.17
C ILE A 113 3.56 -1.70 6.16
N TRP A 114 4.78 -2.04 5.77
CA TRP A 114 5.97 -1.85 6.60
C TRP A 114 6.14 -0.40 7.03
N ALA A 115 6.05 0.55 6.09
CA ALA A 115 6.22 1.97 6.37
C ALA A 115 5.14 2.49 7.33
N VAL A 116 3.90 2.01 7.21
CA VAL A 116 2.85 2.34 8.18
C VAL A 116 3.19 1.81 9.56
N LEU A 117 3.60 0.55 9.67
CA LEU A 117 3.94 -0.06 10.96
C LEU A 117 5.12 0.65 11.64
N ASP A 118 6.18 0.97 10.88
CA ASP A 118 7.35 1.71 11.38
C ASP A 118 6.96 3.11 11.86
N ALA A 119 6.14 3.83 11.08
CA ALA A 119 5.68 5.17 11.47
C ALA A 119 4.76 5.13 12.71
N SER A 120 3.88 4.13 12.83
CA SER A 120 3.03 3.96 14.01
C SER A 120 3.82 3.62 15.27
N VAL A 121 4.91 2.87 15.16
CA VAL A 121 5.80 2.58 16.30
C VAL A 121 6.50 3.86 16.77
N ARG A 122 7.00 4.69 15.84
CA ARG A 122 7.64 5.97 16.18
C ARG A 122 6.69 6.96 16.85
N ASP A 123 5.46 7.08 16.33
CA ASP A 123 4.43 7.96 16.91
C ASP A 123 4.05 7.54 18.34
N LEU A 124 4.00 6.22 18.60
CA LEU A 124 3.80 5.66 19.93
C LEU A 124 4.97 5.98 20.87
N ASP A 125 6.21 5.80 20.40
CA ASP A 125 7.41 6.11 21.19
C ASP A 125 7.47 7.60 21.56
N ASP A 126 7.18 8.50 20.61
CA ASP A 126 7.16 9.94 20.87
C ASP A 126 6.06 10.33 21.88
N SER A 127 4.91 9.67 21.83
CA SER A 127 3.79 9.89 22.77
C SER A 127 4.08 9.39 24.19
N LEU A 128 4.96 8.40 24.35
CA LEU A 128 5.34 7.86 25.67
C LEU A 128 6.45 8.66 26.36
N VAL A 129 7.18 9.48 25.60
CA VAL A 129 8.28 10.32 26.10
C VAL A 129 7.81 11.75 26.46
N ALA A 130 6.64 12.18 25.97
CA ALA A 130 6.01 13.47 26.26
C ALA A 130 5.27 13.50 27.61
#